data_AF-A0AAU3RG49-F1
#
_entry.id   AF-A0AAU3RG49-F1
#
_cell.length_a   1.000
_cell.length_b   1.000
_cell.length_c   1.000
_cell.angle_alpha   90.00
_cell.angle_beta   90.00
_cell.angle_gamma   90.00
#
_symmetry.space_group_name_H-M   'P 1'
#
loop_
_entity.id
_entity.type
_entity.pdbx_description
1 polymer ?
#
loop_
_entity_poly.entity_id
_entity_poly.type
_entity_poly.pdbx_seq_one_letter_code
_entity_poly.pdbx_strand_id
1 'polypeptide(L)' 'MGKDPKFTVKETAQIGWYMARMAKRGIASETVYQGDLERKVERIIDGAREREAQQAADQAAAEKAARKARAKNLKTK' A
#
# COMPACT_ATOMS: atom_id res chain seq x y z
N MET A 1 -2.16 -14.51 -9.84
CA MET A 1 -2.75 -13.23 -9.40
C MET A 1 -1.87 -12.72 -8.27
N GLY A 2 -1.04 -11.70 -8.54
CA GLY A 2 -0.16 -11.14 -7.52
C GLY A 2 -0.99 -10.61 -6.35
N LYS A 3 -0.46 -10.71 -5.12
CA LYS A 3 -1.12 -10.09 -3.97
C LYS A 3 -1.19 -8.59 -4.21
N ASP A 4 -2.33 -8.09 -4.65
CA ASP A 4 -2.56 -6.66 -4.73
C ASP A 4 -2.45 -6.07 -3.32
N PRO A 5 -1.68 -4.98 -3.14
CA PRO A 5 -1.47 -4.42 -1.82
C PRO A 5 -2.78 -3.91 -1.23
N LYS A 6 -2.94 -4.04 0.08
CA LYS A 6 -4.12 -3.47 0.75
C LYS A 6 -4.03 -1.94 0.78
N PHE A 7 -4.91 -1.30 0.02
CA PHE A 7 -5.05 0.14 0.02
C PHE A 7 -5.78 0.65 1.28
N THR A 8 -5.31 1.78 1.77
CA THR A 8 -6.02 2.56 2.79
C THR A 8 -7.16 3.35 2.14
N VAL A 9 -8.16 3.77 2.92
CA VAL A 9 -9.30 4.58 2.44
C VAL A 9 -8.82 5.84 1.69
N LYS A 10 -7.76 6.49 2.19
CA LYS A 10 -7.17 7.68 1.57
C LYS A 10 -6.57 7.38 0.19
N GLU A 11 -5.88 6.26 0.05
CA GLU A 11 -5.23 5.86 -1.20
C GLU A 11 -6.25 5.45 -2.25
N THR A 12 -7.29 4.70 -1.86
CA THR A 12 -8.41 4.36 -2.75
C THR A 12 -9.09 5.62 -3.26
N ALA A 13 -9.31 6.62 -2.39
CA ALA A 13 -9.88 7.91 -2.81
C ALA A 13 -8.97 8.66 -3.80
N GLN A 14 -7.65 8.64 -3.58
CA GLN A 14 -6.69 9.29 -4.49
C GLN A 14 -6.60 8.58 -5.84
N ILE A 15 -6.56 7.25 -5.85
CA ILE A 15 -6.59 6.45 -7.08
C ILE A 15 -7.87 6.74 -7.86
N GLY A 16 -9.03 6.70 -7.20
CA GLY A 16 -10.32 7.01 -7.82
C GLY A 16 -10.36 8.43 -8.41
N TRP A 17 -9.78 9.41 -7.72
CA TRP A 17 -9.67 10.78 -8.23
C TRP A 17 -8.79 10.88 -9.48
N TYR A 18 -7.63 10.22 -9.49
CA TYR A 18 -6.75 10.23 -10.67
C TYR A 18 -7.36 9.47 -11.84
N MET A 19 -8.04 8.35 -11.60
CA MET A 19 -8.80 7.62 -12.61
C MET A 19 -9.92 8.48 -13.22
N ALA A 20 -10.67 9.21 -12.39
CA ALA A 20 -11.68 10.15 -12.88
C ALA A 20 -11.08 11.26 -13.75
N ARG A 21 -9.89 11.76 -13.40
CA ARG A 21 -9.17 12.76 -14.22
C ARG A 21 -8.65 12.18 -15.54
N MET A 22 -8.19 10.94 -15.54
CA MET A 22 -7.79 10.23 -16.77
C MET A 22 -9.00 10.04 -17.68
N ALA A 23 -10.11 9.53 -17.15
CA ALA A 23 -11.36 9.40 -17.90
C ALA A 23 -11.84 10.75 -18.47
N LYS A 24 -11.79 11.82 -17.67
CA LYS A 24 -12.12 13.17 -18.14
C LYS A 24 -11.22 13.64 -19.28
N ARG A 25 -9.92 13.34 -19.22
CA ARG A 25 -8.97 13.67 -20.30
C ARG A 25 -9.21 12.81 -21.55
N GLY A 26 -9.53 11.53 -21.37
CA GLY A 26 -9.90 10.62 -22.46
C GLY A 26 -11.13 11.09 -23.24
N ILE A 27 -12.12 11.68 -22.55
CA ILE A 27 -13.27 12.33 -23.22
C ILE A 27 -12.85 13.53 -24.08
N ALA A 28 -11.79 14.26 -23.68
CA ALA A 28 -11.34 15.45 -24.41
C ALA A 28 -10.59 15.10 -25.70
N SER A 29 -9.69 14.12 -25.67
CA SER A 29 -9.07 13.48 -26.84
C SER A 29 -8.12 12.38 -26.38
N GLU A 30 -8.01 11.30 -27.15
CA GLU A 30 -7.04 10.21 -26.93
C GLU A 30 -5.58 10.69 -27.04
N THR A 31 -5.35 11.82 -27.70
CA THR A 31 -4.01 12.44 -27.81
C THR A 31 -3.60 13.22 -26.56
N VAL A 32 -4.49 13.39 -25.58
CA VAL A 32 -4.17 14.11 -24.35
C VAL A 32 -3.25 13.26 -23.49
N TYR A 33 -2.11 13.83 -23.12
CA TYR A 33 -1.14 13.17 -22.25
C TYR A 33 -1.73 12.81 -20.87
N GLN A 34 -1.59 11.54 -20.48
CA GLN A 34 -2.08 11.00 -19.20
C GLN A 34 -0.95 10.45 -18.30
N GLY A 35 0.29 10.41 -18.77
CA GLY A 35 1.41 9.80 -18.04
C GLY A 35 1.73 10.44 -16.69
N ASP A 36 1.34 11.70 -16.45
CA ASP A 36 1.46 12.31 -15.11
C ASP A 36 0.46 11.73 -14.10
N LEU A 37 -0.71 11.29 -14.56
CA LEU A 37 -1.74 10.68 -13.73
C LEU A 37 -1.43 9.20 -13.49
N GLU A 38 -0.98 8.48 -14.52
CA GLU A 38 -0.51 7.10 -14.40
C GLU A 38 0.63 6.99 -13.38
N ARG A 39 1.65 7.84 -13.49
CA ARG A 39 2.77 7.88 -12.53
C ARG A 39 2.34 8.19 -11.09
N LYS A 40 1.24 8.94 -10.90
CA LYS A 40 0.69 9.21 -9.57
C LYS A 40 -0.02 7.99 -9.00
N VAL A 41 -0.73 7.23 -9.83
CA VAL A 41 -1.36 5.97 -9.43
C VAL A 41 -0.28 4.94 -9.09
N GLU A 42 0.73 4.77 -9.93
CA GLU A 42 1.87 3.88 -9.69
C GLU A 42 2.55 4.18 -8.35
N ARG A 43 2.85 5.45 -8.08
CA ARG A 43 3.46 5.87 -6.80
C ARG A 43 2.63 5.49 -5.57
N ILE A 44 1.30 5.53 -5.68
CA ILE A 44 0.41 5.10 -4.59
C ILE A 44 0.47 3.59 -4.41
N ILE A 45 0.51 2.83 -5.52
CA ILE A 45 0.63 1.37 -5.49
C ILE A 45 1.95 0.96 -4.85
N ASP A 46 3.06 1.58 -5.24
CA ASP A 46 4.37 1.29 -4.70
C ASP A 46 4.46 1.66 -3.21
N GLY A 47 3.96 2.83 -2.82
CA GLY A 47 3.86 3.21 -1.41
C GLY A 47 3.00 2.23 -0.59
N ALA A 48 1.95 1.67 -1.18
CA ALA A 48 1.12 0.66 -0.51
C ALA A 48 1.85 -0.68 -0.31
N ARG A 49 2.65 -1.10 -1.29
CA ARG A 49 3.50 -2.30 -1.19
C ARG A 49 4.57 -2.13 -0.12
N GLU A 50 5.26 -1.00 -0.10
CA GLU A 50 6.29 -0.70 0.90
C GLU A 50 5.71 -0.72 2.31
N ARG A 51 4.54 -0.11 2.50
CA ARG A 51 3.87 -0.08 3.81
C ARG A 51 3.44 -1.47 4.27
N GLU A 52 2.92 -2.31 3.37
CA GLU A 52 2.55 -3.68 3.72
C GLU A 52 3.78 -4.53 4.07
N ALA A 53 4.88 -4.37 3.33
CA ALA A 53 6.15 -5.01 3.64
C ALA A 53 6.68 -4.60 5.03
N GLN A 54 6.61 -3.32 5.35
CA GLN A 54 7.02 -2.80 6.66
C GLN A 54 6.13 -3.35 7.78
N GLN A 55 4.80 -3.36 7.60
CA GLN A 55 3.88 -3.91 8.60
C GLN A 55 4.13 -5.40 8.83
N ALA A 56 4.39 -6.18 7.77
CA ALA A 56 4.73 -7.59 7.91
C ALA A 56 6.03 -7.80 8.70
N ALA A 57 7.05 -6.98 8.43
CA ALA A 57 8.33 -7.03 9.16
C ALA A 57 8.16 -6.66 10.64
N ASP A 58 7.40 -5.61 10.93
CA ASP A 58 7.13 -5.14 12.30
C ASP A 58 6.32 -6.19 13.09
N GLN A 59 5.33 -6.83 12.48
CA GLN A 59 4.55 -7.91 13.11
C GLN A 59 5.43 -9.12 13.42
N ALA A 60 6.31 -9.52 12.49
CA ALA A 60 7.25 -10.62 12.73
C ALA A 60 8.25 -10.29 13.85
N ALA A 61 8.71 -9.04 13.94
CA ALA A 61 9.56 -8.57 15.03
C ALA A 61 8.82 -8.56 16.37
N ALA A 62 7.59 -8.03 16.40
CA ALA A 62 6.74 -8.02 17.58
C ALA A 62 6.41 -9.44 18.06
N GLU A 63 6.13 -10.37 17.16
CA GLU A 63 5.89 -11.77 17.49
C GLU A 63 7.13 -12.43 18.10
N LYS A 64 8.32 -12.22 17.51
CA LYS A 64 9.59 -12.72 18.06
C LYS A 64 9.85 -12.15 19.45
N ALA A 65 9.60 -10.86 19.66
CA ALA A 65 9.73 -10.21 20.97
C ALA A 65 8.74 -10.79 22.00
N ALA A 66 7.47 -10.99 21.61
CA ALA A 66 6.45 -11.58 22.46
C ALA A 66 6.79 -13.04 22.84
N ARG A 67 7.27 -13.84 21.88
CA ARG A 67 7.75 -15.22 22.14
C ARG A 67 8.91 -15.22 23.13
N LYS A 68 9.90 -14.34 22.97
CA LYS A 68 11.02 -14.20 23.91
C LYS A 68 10.57 -13.79 25.32
N ALA A 69 9.62 -12.86 25.41
CA ALA A 69 9.06 -12.43 26.70
C ALA A 69 8.30 -13.56 27.41
N ARG A 70 7.49 -14.33 26.67
CA ARG A 70 6.78 -15.52 27.19
C ARG A 70 7.76 -16.57 27.72
N ALA A 71 8.82 -16.87 26.97
CA ALA A 71 9.85 -17.83 27.37
C ALA A 71 10.60 -17.39 28.65
N LYS A 72 10.91 -16.09 28.78
CA LYS A 72 11.53 -15.54 29.98
C LYS A 72 10.61 -15.69 31.21
N ASN A 73 9.33 -15.39 31.06
CA ASN A 73 8.36 -15.51 32.15
C ASN A 73 8.15 -16.97 32.57
N LEU A 74 8.18 -17.93 31.64
CA LEU A 74 8.09 -19.35 31.96
C LEU A 74 9.30 -19.87 32.75
N LYS A 75 10.50 -19.37 32.46
CA LYS A 75 11.75 -19.75 33.16
C LYS A 75 11.87 -19.14 34.56
N THR A 76 11.06 -18.11 34.86
CA THR A 76 11.09 -17.38 36.13
C THR A 76 10.03 -17.90 37.13
N LYS A 77 9.17 -18.82 36.72
CA LYS A 77 8.25 -19.57 37.59
C LYS A 77 8.83 -20.95 37.86
#